data_AF-A0A1Y4UJP4-F1
#
_entry.id   AF-A0A1Y4UJP4-F1
#
_cell.length_a   1.000
_cell.length_b   1.000
_cell.length_c   1.000
_cell.angle_alpha   90.00
_cell.angle_beta   90.00
_cell.angle_gamma   90.00
#
_symmetry.space_group_name_H-M   'P 1'
#
loop_
_entity.id
_entity.type
_entity.pdbx_description
1 polymer ?
#
loop_
_entity_poly.entity_id
_entity_poly.type
_entity_poly.pdbx_seq_one_letter_code
_entity_poly.pdbx_strand_id
1 'polypeptide(L)'
;MKRRICAAALTAVLLLCAAPLSPAARAFSDTSGHWAQADIDKARDYGLMEGYPDGRFGIGDDITRAEFVTVLCRMFDWDMISPSSPSYIDCGTREWYYSAVETARAHDVMDPNGAFRPLDLISREEMAVMLVRALGYDTLAQDLSSLSLPFDDVKSNAGYIAIAYDIGMIKGVTGPNGQLKFLPSHSATREEAAAMLVRVYERYISKVDWLHGFYAFSSYSQINLTADMDAVSVGWARLEYGENGPTLNSTSTNGNDWVKPSDPTPATDYFTSHGVDYNLCVFGSATDSVTLADGSTTSTVAAVVNNSNARAQAIDALVAAAGDYAGLTIDFEGLKGDTIKKNYVTFMKELRAALPDNKTLYVCVQPDTWYTGFDYRGLGEMCDKVILMAHDYQWTSIPESYVGTGNTDSPVTPIASVYEALRDITDPDTGVRDVSKIALAISFGTAGFHIDEEGKLLDTTIYHPGASTLAARLAQPDTVVTYSDKYRNPCAIYTNEEGERYKVWYEDARSVADKLQLARMFGITGVSLWRVGTIPASSGYDVWSAVQAAR
;
A
#
# COMPACT_ATOMS: atom_id res chain seq x y z
N MET A 1 74.68 -41.57 -3.16
CA MET A 1 75.87 -40.83 -2.66
C MET A 1 75.76 -39.40 -3.19
N LYS A 2 75.63 -38.40 -2.28
CA LYS A 2 75.84 -36.94 -2.45
C LYS A 2 74.86 -36.18 -3.40
N ARG A 3 73.87 -35.43 -2.88
CA ARG A 3 73.88 -34.04 -2.32
C ARG A 3 73.90 -32.94 -3.41
N ARG A 4 72.79 -32.17 -3.57
CA ARG A 4 72.59 -30.73 -3.19
C ARG A 4 73.23 -29.74 -4.20
N ILE A 5 72.71 -28.58 -4.65
CA ILE A 5 71.70 -27.61 -4.16
C ILE A 5 71.54 -26.48 -5.24
N CYS A 6 70.34 -25.89 -5.33
CA CYS A 6 69.95 -24.51 -5.74
C CYS A 6 70.19 -23.94 -7.16
N ALA A 7 69.09 -23.53 -7.81
CA ALA A 7 68.67 -22.13 -8.03
C ALA A 7 67.30 -22.18 -8.78
N ALA A 8 66.12 -21.83 -8.25
CA ALA A 8 65.67 -20.72 -7.39
C ALA A 8 65.98 -19.33 -7.97
N ALA A 9 65.44 -19.02 -9.16
CA ALA A 9 65.20 -17.65 -9.62
C ALA A 9 64.33 -17.63 -10.91
N LEU A 10 63.10 -18.14 -10.88
CA LEU A 10 62.13 -17.90 -11.98
C LEU A 10 60.69 -18.08 -11.48
N THR A 11 60.33 -17.41 -10.38
CA THR A 11 58.97 -17.49 -9.81
C THR A 11 58.64 -16.27 -8.94
N ALA A 12 58.87 -15.06 -9.46
CA ALA A 12 58.53 -13.83 -8.74
C ALA A 12 58.35 -12.59 -9.66
N VAL A 13 57.68 -12.69 -10.82
CA VAL A 13 57.19 -11.50 -11.56
C VAL A 13 55.90 -11.82 -12.34
N LEU A 14 54.89 -12.42 -11.72
CA LEU A 14 53.57 -12.60 -12.37
C LEU A 14 52.40 -12.62 -11.38
N LEU A 15 52.53 -11.87 -10.28
CA LEU A 15 51.47 -11.61 -9.31
C LEU A 15 51.50 -10.12 -8.94
N LEU A 16 51.21 -9.26 -9.91
CA LEU A 16 50.77 -7.90 -9.63
C LEU A 16 49.64 -7.53 -10.60
N CYS A 17 48.48 -7.27 -10.00
CA CYS A 17 47.36 -6.49 -10.53
C CYS A 17 46.59 -7.06 -11.72
N ALA A 18 45.68 -7.99 -11.42
CA ALA A 18 44.37 -8.00 -12.04
C ALA A 18 43.31 -7.94 -10.93
N ALA A 19 43.25 -6.80 -10.24
CA ALA A 19 41.95 -6.39 -9.70
C ALA A 19 41.06 -6.14 -10.93
N PRO A 20 39.80 -6.61 -10.97
CA PRO A 20 38.87 -6.06 -11.93
C PRO A 20 38.82 -4.56 -11.68
N LEU A 21 39.37 -3.77 -12.60
CA LEU A 21 39.01 -2.38 -12.71
C LEU A 21 37.52 -2.41 -13.07
N SER A 22 36.65 -2.34 -12.06
CA SER A 22 35.33 -1.76 -12.31
C SER A 22 35.62 -0.42 -12.99
N PRO A 23 35.17 -0.17 -14.23
CA PRO A 23 35.34 1.14 -14.82
C PRO A 23 34.70 2.10 -13.83
N ALA A 24 35.50 3.00 -13.23
CA ALA A 24 34.95 4.06 -12.42
C ALA A 24 33.93 4.76 -13.32
N ALA A 25 32.64 4.66 -12.97
CA ALA A 25 31.57 5.24 -13.75
C ALA A 25 31.92 6.71 -13.98
N ARG A 26 32.24 7.06 -15.22
CA ARG A 26 32.74 8.39 -15.52
C ARG A 26 31.53 9.32 -15.42
N ALA A 27 31.57 10.23 -14.45
CA ALA A 27 30.57 11.28 -14.31
C ALA A 27 30.42 12.03 -15.64
N PHE A 28 29.18 12.37 -15.99
CA PHE A 28 28.89 13.09 -17.22
C PHE A 28 29.52 14.50 -17.17
N SER A 29 30.07 14.96 -18.29
CA SER A 29 30.86 16.19 -18.33
C SER A 29 30.05 17.47 -18.12
N ASP A 30 28.72 17.41 -18.31
CA ASP A 30 27.78 18.53 -18.30
C ASP A 30 26.89 18.59 -17.06
N THR A 31 27.05 17.68 -16.09
CA THR A 31 26.16 17.60 -14.91
C THR A 31 26.72 18.25 -13.65
N SER A 32 28.02 18.60 -13.63
CA SER A 32 28.68 19.11 -12.42
C SER A 32 28.04 20.42 -11.93
N GLY A 33 27.55 20.41 -10.69
CA GLY A 33 26.90 21.58 -10.07
C GLY A 33 25.46 21.82 -10.54
N HIS A 34 24.90 20.92 -11.36
CA HIS A 34 23.51 21.00 -11.81
C HIS A 34 22.55 20.47 -10.73
N TRP A 35 21.34 21.04 -10.64
CA TRP A 35 20.36 20.64 -9.61
C TRP A 35 19.97 19.15 -9.71
N ALA A 36 19.94 18.62 -10.93
CA ALA A 36 19.57 17.24 -11.21
C ALA A 36 20.74 16.25 -11.12
N GLN A 37 21.96 16.69 -10.78
CA GLN A 37 23.15 15.85 -10.84
C GLN A 37 22.96 14.53 -10.07
N ALA A 38 22.43 14.60 -8.85
CA ALA A 38 22.21 13.43 -8.01
C ALA A 38 21.19 12.45 -8.63
N ASP A 39 20.10 12.96 -9.20
CA ASP A 39 19.10 12.12 -9.87
C ASP A 39 19.64 11.51 -11.16
N ILE A 40 20.47 12.24 -11.91
CA ILE A 40 21.13 11.71 -13.12
C ILE A 40 22.13 10.60 -12.75
N ASP A 41 22.92 10.81 -11.70
CA ASP A 41 23.86 9.80 -11.21
C ASP A 41 23.10 8.53 -10.79
N LYS A 42 21.98 8.66 -10.07
CA LYS A 42 21.09 7.53 -9.76
C LYS A 42 20.50 6.87 -11.00
N ALA A 43 19.98 7.65 -11.95
CA ALA A 43 19.39 7.11 -13.18
C ALA A 43 20.40 6.28 -13.98
N ARG A 44 21.67 6.71 -14.00
CA ARG A 44 22.79 5.93 -14.56
C ARG A 44 23.07 4.68 -13.74
N ASP A 45 23.20 4.82 -12.42
CA ASP A 45 23.61 3.72 -11.53
C ASP A 45 22.54 2.62 -11.46
N TYR A 46 21.27 2.97 -11.59
CA TYR A 46 20.14 2.05 -11.75
C TYR A 46 19.99 1.49 -13.17
N GLY A 47 20.77 1.97 -14.14
CA GLY A 47 20.69 1.53 -15.53
C GLY A 47 19.44 2.03 -16.28
N LEU A 48 18.73 3.02 -15.75
CA LEU A 48 17.53 3.58 -16.37
C LEU A 48 17.90 4.41 -17.61
N MET A 49 18.88 5.31 -17.45
CA MET A 49 19.27 6.26 -18.49
C MET A 49 20.78 6.26 -18.73
N GLU A 50 21.17 6.44 -19.98
CA GLU A 50 22.56 6.51 -20.42
C GLU A 50 22.84 7.89 -21.04
N GLY A 51 24.09 8.33 -20.96
CA GLY A 51 24.53 9.55 -21.65
C GLY A 51 24.97 9.29 -23.08
N TYR A 52 25.32 10.36 -23.78
CA TYR A 52 25.79 10.31 -25.15
C TYR A 52 27.23 9.79 -25.27
N PRO A 53 27.63 9.27 -26.45
CA PRO A 53 29.00 8.80 -26.69
C PRO A 53 30.10 9.86 -26.49
N ASP A 54 29.75 11.14 -26.50
CA ASP A 54 30.66 12.26 -26.26
C ASP A 54 30.97 12.49 -24.77
N GLY A 55 30.31 11.76 -23.86
CA GLY A 55 30.48 11.84 -22.41
C GLY A 55 29.56 12.83 -21.71
N ARG A 56 28.63 13.48 -22.44
CA ARG A 56 27.55 14.29 -21.85
C ARG A 56 26.36 13.42 -21.47
N PHE A 57 25.57 13.89 -20.49
CA PHE A 57 24.24 13.36 -20.25
C PHE A 57 23.22 13.91 -21.26
N GLY A 58 23.41 15.17 -21.67
CA GLY A 58 22.45 15.92 -22.50
C GLY A 58 21.55 16.83 -21.67
N ILE A 59 22.10 17.58 -20.71
CA ILE A 59 21.31 18.56 -19.92
C ILE A 59 20.62 19.56 -20.85
N GLY A 60 19.32 19.74 -20.67
CA GLY A 60 18.48 20.67 -21.43
C GLY A 60 18.02 20.14 -22.79
N ASP A 61 18.50 18.97 -23.21
CA ASP A 61 17.99 18.30 -24.40
C ASP A 61 16.62 17.66 -24.06
N ASP A 62 15.63 17.80 -24.93
CA ASP A 62 14.32 17.16 -24.78
C ASP A 62 14.41 15.65 -25.07
N ILE A 63 13.52 14.86 -24.48
CA ILE A 63 13.47 13.41 -24.68
C ILE A 63 12.43 13.00 -25.73
N THR A 64 12.80 12.03 -26.57
CA THR A 64 11.89 11.45 -27.58
C THR A 64 11.00 10.35 -27.00
N ARG A 65 9.90 10.05 -27.69
CA ARG A 65 9.01 8.94 -27.35
C ARG A 65 9.74 7.59 -27.33
N ALA A 66 10.65 7.35 -28.28
CA ALA A 66 11.46 6.13 -28.35
C ALA A 66 12.43 5.99 -27.16
N GLU A 67 13.08 7.07 -26.76
CA GLU A 67 13.94 7.07 -25.56
C GLU A 67 13.12 6.77 -24.31
N PHE A 68 11.96 7.42 -24.13
CA PHE A 68 11.14 7.22 -22.95
C PHE A 68 10.68 5.76 -22.77
N VAL A 69 10.17 5.11 -23.82
CA VAL A 69 9.76 3.70 -23.73
C VAL A 69 10.95 2.76 -23.50
N THR A 70 12.15 3.12 -23.97
CA THR A 70 13.38 2.37 -23.67
C THR A 70 13.71 2.46 -22.18
N VAL A 71 13.54 3.62 -21.56
CA VAL A 71 13.71 3.76 -20.11
C VAL A 71 12.66 2.96 -19.34
N LEU A 72 11.40 2.95 -19.78
CA LEU A 72 10.36 2.13 -19.15
C LEU A 72 10.70 0.63 -19.21
N CYS A 73 11.13 0.11 -20.36
CA CYS A 73 11.53 -1.31 -20.46
C CYS A 73 12.65 -1.67 -19.48
N ARG A 74 13.64 -0.77 -19.29
CA ARG A 74 14.72 -0.94 -18.30
C ARG A 74 14.20 -0.83 -16.86
N MET A 75 13.33 0.13 -16.59
CA MET A 75 12.75 0.38 -15.26
C MET A 75 11.97 -0.83 -14.73
N PHE A 76 11.21 -1.51 -15.61
CA PHE A 76 10.40 -2.67 -15.25
C PHE A 76 11.09 -4.02 -15.52
N ASP A 77 12.37 -4.00 -15.94
CA ASP A 77 13.17 -5.19 -16.28
C ASP A 77 12.43 -6.15 -17.23
N TRP A 78 11.85 -5.59 -18.30
CA TRP A 78 11.09 -6.37 -19.27
C TRP A 78 12.00 -7.07 -20.28
N ASP A 79 11.68 -8.34 -20.55
CA ASP A 79 12.32 -9.10 -21.62
C ASP A 79 12.01 -8.48 -22.98
N MET A 80 13.07 -7.99 -23.64
CA MET A 80 12.95 -7.30 -24.91
C MET A 80 12.51 -8.27 -26.01
N ILE A 81 11.39 -7.97 -26.68
CA ILE A 81 10.89 -8.73 -27.83
C ILE A 81 11.24 -8.06 -29.15
N SER A 82 11.31 -8.83 -30.23
CA SER A 82 11.59 -8.32 -31.58
C SER A 82 10.88 -9.19 -32.61
N PRO A 83 9.55 -9.01 -32.78
CA PRO A 83 8.80 -9.75 -33.78
C PRO A 83 9.37 -9.52 -35.19
N SER A 84 9.09 -10.43 -36.12
CA SER A 84 9.58 -10.31 -37.50
C SER A 84 8.89 -9.19 -38.28
N SER A 85 7.69 -8.81 -37.86
CA SER A 85 6.85 -7.80 -38.50
C SER A 85 6.62 -6.66 -37.50
N PRO A 86 6.90 -5.40 -37.87
CA PRO A 86 6.59 -4.24 -37.04
C PRO A 86 5.11 -4.11 -36.76
N SER A 87 4.78 -3.78 -35.51
CA SER A 87 3.44 -3.44 -35.09
C SER A 87 3.07 -1.98 -35.44
N TYR A 88 4.06 -1.11 -35.58
CA TYR A 88 3.89 0.28 -36.00
C TYR A 88 4.53 0.53 -37.36
N ILE A 89 3.83 1.27 -38.22
CA ILE A 89 4.24 1.54 -39.61
C ILE A 89 5.53 2.37 -39.72
N ASP A 90 5.91 3.09 -38.66
CA ASP A 90 7.05 4.00 -38.57
C ASP A 90 8.16 3.49 -37.66
N CYS A 91 8.12 2.21 -37.27
CA CYS A 91 9.13 1.55 -36.45
C CYS A 91 9.79 0.39 -37.21
N GLY A 92 10.75 0.70 -38.08
CA GLY A 92 11.45 -0.32 -38.87
C GLY A 92 12.23 -1.31 -37.98
N THR A 93 12.34 -2.57 -38.42
CA THR A 93 12.99 -3.66 -37.66
C THR A 93 14.49 -3.48 -37.40
N ARG A 94 15.11 -2.46 -37.99
CA ARG A 94 16.54 -2.14 -37.85
C ARG A 94 16.81 -0.93 -36.96
N GLU A 95 15.76 -0.29 -36.46
CA GLU A 95 15.90 0.87 -35.58
C GLU A 95 16.34 0.44 -34.18
N TRP A 96 17.18 1.25 -33.53
CA TRP A 96 17.72 0.93 -32.20
C TRP A 96 16.63 0.79 -31.13
N TYR A 97 15.51 1.51 -31.31
CA TYR A 97 14.35 1.49 -30.41
C TYR A 97 13.34 0.40 -30.76
N TYR A 98 13.53 -0.35 -31.86
CA TYR A 98 12.51 -1.28 -32.37
C TYR A 98 12.03 -2.25 -31.30
N SER A 99 12.96 -2.91 -30.62
CA SER A 99 12.64 -3.88 -29.58
C SER A 99 11.90 -3.23 -28.40
N ALA A 100 12.28 -2.02 -28.01
CA ALA A 100 11.66 -1.31 -26.88
C ALA A 100 10.21 -0.93 -27.20
N VAL A 101 9.96 -0.46 -28.42
CA VAL A 101 8.61 -0.11 -28.88
C VAL A 101 7.71 -1.33 -28.92
N GLU A 102 8.17 -2.45 -29.49
CA GLU A 102 7.40 -3.68 -29.54
C GLU A 102 7.13 -4.25 -28.15
N THR A 103 8.12 -4.17 -27.25
CA THR A 103 7.97 -4.61 -25.85
C THR A 103 6.96 -3.74 -25.10
N ALA A 104 7.11 -2.42 -25.14
CA ALA A 104 6.16 -1.51 -24.50
C ALA A 104 4.73 -1.70 -25.02
N ARG A 105 4.56 -1.97 -26.32
CA ARG A 105 3.26 -2.31 -26.91
C ARG A 105 2.70 -3.62 -26.35
N ALA A 106 3.52 -4.66 -26.23
CA ALA A 106 3.10 -5.95 -25.69
C ALA A 106 2.70 -5.89 -24.20
N HIS A 107 3.12 -4.84 -23.49
CA HIS A 107 2.74 -4.51 -22.12
C HIS A 107 1.64 -3.43 -22.04
N ASP A 108 0.92 -3.15 -23.14
CA ASP A 108 -0.21 -2.21 -23.20
C ASP A 108 0.13 -0.77 -22.75
N VAL A 109 1.40 -0.36 -22.84
CA VAL A 109 1.88 0.98 -22.42
C VAL A 109 1.33 2.10 -23.30
N MET A 110 0.83 1.78 -24.48
CA MET A 110 0.61 2.70 -25.59
C MET A 110 -0.57 2.25 -26.45
N ASP A 111 -1.19 3.18 -27.19
CA ASP A 111 -2.29 2.84 -28.10
C ASP A 111 -1.80 1.85 -29.18
N PRO A 112 -2.50 0.72 -29.39
CA PRO A 112 -2.11 -0.26 -30.42
C PRO A 112 -2.32 0.24 -31.86
N ASN A 113 -2.99 1.39 -32.07
CA ASN A 113 -3.34 1.90 -33.39
C ASN A 113 -2.51 3.13 -33.79
N GLY A 114 -2.40 3.35 -35.10
CA GLY A 114 -1.71 4.53 -35.66
C GLY A 114 -0.19 4.39 -35.76
N ALA A 115 0.48 5.52 -35.98
CA ALA A 115 1.93 5.63 -35.99
C ALA A 115 2.46 5.86 -34.56
N PHE A 116 3.60 5.27 -34.20
CA PHE A 116 4.16 5.45 -32.86
C PHE A 116 4.76 6.85 -32.68
N ARG A 117 5.34 7.42 -33.72
CA ARG A 117 6.10 8.67 -33.75
C ARG A 117 7.35 8.61 -32.87
N PRO A 118 8.30 7.69 -33.14
CA PRO A 118 9.43 7.42 -32.24
C PRO A 118 10.35 8.62 -32.00
N LEU A 119 10.50 9.48 -33.01
CA LEU A 119 11.42 10.63 -32.97
C LEU A 119 10.73 11.95 -32.57
N ASP A 120 9.42 11.94 -32.34
CA ASP A 120 8.73 13.10 -31.77
C ASP A 120 9.16 13.27 -30.31
N LEU A 121 9.27 14.52 -29.86
CA LEU A 121 9.44 14.84 -28.45
C LEU A 121 8.20 14.39 -27.68
N ILE A 122 8.41 13.66 -26.58
CA ILE A 122 7.30 13.18 -25.76
C ILE A 122 6.73 14.31 -24.91
N SER A 123 5.40 14.39 -24.80
CA SER A 123 4.77 15.36 -23.92
C SER A 123 4.65 14.85 -22.48
N ARG A 124 4.49 15.75 -21.52
CA ARG A 124 4.24 15.39 -20.10
C ARG A 124 2.98 14.55 -19.91
N GLU A 125 1.95 14.81 -20.71
CA GLU A 125 0.73 13.97 -20.72
C GLU A 125 1.05 12.56 -21.23
N GLU A 126 1.80 12.42 -22.33
CA GLU A 126 2.18 11.12 -22.88
C GLU A 126 3.07 10.33 -21.90
N MET A 127 4.00 11.00 -21.20
CA MET A 127 4.80 10.38 -20.15
C MET A 127 3.95 9.85 -19.00
N ALA A 128 2.97 10.63 -18.53
CA ALA A 128 2.06 10.22 -17.46
C ALA A 128 1.21 9.01 -17.88
N VAL A 129 0.62 9.05 -19.08
CA VAL A 129 -0.20 7.94 -19.60
C VAL A 129 0.64 6.66 -19.73
N MET A 130 1.81 6.74 -20.36
CA MET A 130 2.67 5.57 -20.57
C MET A 130 3.16 4.98 -19.24
N LEU A 131 3.62 5.80 -18.30
CA LEU A 131 4.08 5.30 -17.00
C LEU A 131 2.95 4.63 -16.22
N VAL A 132 1.77 5.26 -16.13
CA VAL A 132 0.63 4.74 -15.38
C VAL A 132 0.13 3.43 -15.97
N ARG A 133 0.17 3.28 -17.30
CA ARG A 133 -0.10 2.01 -17.97
C ARG A 133 0.96 0.95 -17.66
N ALA A 134 2.24 1.32 -17.72
CA ALA A 134 3.34 0.42 -17.39
C ALA A 134 3.28 -0.08 -15.92
N LEU A 135 2.77 0.75 -15.01
CA LEU A 135 2.49 0.38 -13.61
C LEU A 135 1.27 -0.55 -13.45
N GLY A 136 0.50 -0.79 -14.51
CA GLY A 136 -0.73 -1.59 -14.49
C GLY A 136 -1.99 -0.83 -14.06
N TYR A 137 -1.97 0.51 -14.03
CA TYR A 137 -3.06 1.33 -13.49
C TYR A 137 -3.98 1.93 -14.57
N ASP A 138 -4.02 1.36 -15.78
CA ASP A 138 -4.87 1.85 -16.89
C ASP A 138 -6.36 1.90 -16.49
N THR A 139 -6.91 0.80 -15.98
CA THR A 139 -8.32 0.75 -15.54
C THR A 139 -8.61 1.69 -14.39
N LEU A 140 -7.70 1.78 -13.41
CA LEU A 140 -7.82 2.72 -12.29
C LEU A 140 -7.83 4.17 -12.80
N ALA A 141 -6.94 4.53 -13.73
CA ALA A 141 -6.89 5.86 -14.32
C ALA A 141 -8.19 6.21 -15.07
N GLN A 142 -8.83 5.24 -15.72
CA GLN A 142 -10.11 5.45 -16.40
C GLN A 142 -11.25 5.71 -15.39
N ASP A 143 -11.29 4.96 -14.29
CA ASP A 143 -12.27 5.17 -13.21
C ASP A 143 -12.09 6.55 -12.53
N LEU A 144 -10.85 7.07 -12.50
CA LEU A 144 -10.53 8.39 -11.97
C LEU A 144 -10.67 9.54 -12.99
N SER A 145 -11.32 9.32 -14.14
CA SER A 145 -11.45 10.32 -15.21
C SER A 145 -12.18 11.61 -14.81
N SER A 146 -12.97 11.58 -13.74
CA SER A 146 -13.69 12.75 -13.20
C SER A 146 -13.04 13.35 -11.95
N LEU A 147 -11.87 12.86 -11.52
CA LEU A 147 -11.21 13.31 -10.31
C LEU A 147 -10.78 14.77 -10.43
N SER A 148 -11.08 15.56 -9.38
CA SER A 148 -10.63 16.95 -9.33
C SER A 148 -9.11 17.02 -9.14
N LEU A 149 -8.47 17.82 -9.98
CA LEU A 149 -7.04 18.08 -9.96
C LEU A 149 -6.75 19.54 -9.61
N PRO A 150 -5.57 19.82 -9.02
CA PRO A 150 -5.12 21.19 -8.79
C PRO A 150 -4.80 21.95 -10.10
N PHE A 151 -4.84 21.26 -11.24
CA PHE A 151 -4.51 21.76 -12.56
C PHE A 151 -5.79 22.11 -13.35
N ASP A 152 -5.92 23.37 -13.75
CA ASP A 152 -7.03 23.81 -14.61
C ASP A 152 -6.73 23.70 -16.11
N ASP A 153 -5.49 23.39 -16.47
CA ASP A 153 -5.00 23.23 -17.85
C ASP A 153 -5.07 21.77 -18.34
N VAL A 154 -5.47 20.85 -17.47
CA VAL A 154 -5.76 19.45 -17.82
C VAL A 154 -7.16 19.34 -18.40
N LYS A 155 -7.29 18.81 -19.62
CA LYS A 155 -8.56 18.65 -20.36
C LYS A 155 -8.84 17.22 -20.82
N SER A 156 -7.82 16.37 -20.81
CA SER A 156 -7.83 14.96 -21.20
C SER A 156 -6.98 14.17 -20.22
N ASN A 157 -7.20 12.85 -20.17
CA ASN A 157 -6.37 11.92 -19.39
C ASN A 157 -6.24 12.28 -17.90
N ALA A 158 -7.29 12.88 -17.32
CA ALA A 158 -7.26 13.41 -15.95
C ALA A 158 -6.85 12.34 -14.92
N GLY A 159 -7.37 11.11 -15.00
CA GLY A 159 -6.98 10.06 -14.06
C GLY A 159 -5.53 9.59 -14.19
N TYR A 160 -4.94 9.56 -15.40
CA TYR A 160 -3.51 9.24 -15.56
C TYR A 160 -2.64 10.34 -14.96
N ILE A 161 -3.01 11.59 -15.18
CA ILE A 161 -2.32 12.75 -14.62
C ILE A 161 -2.49 12.79 -13.10
N ALA A 162 -3.64 12.40 -12.57
CA ALA A 162 -3.88 12.27 -11.15
C ALA A 162 -2.93 11.27 -10.50
N ILE A 163 -2.87 10.06 -11.03
CA ILE A 163 -1.97 9.02 -10.50
C ILE A 163 -0.52 9.49 -10.57
N ALA A 164 -0.07 10.02 -11.71
CA ALA A 164 1.30 10.53 -11.86
C ALA A 164 1.62 11.67 -10.86
N TYR A 165 0.64 12.52 -10.57
CA TYR A 165 0.78 13.59 -9.58
C TYR A 165 0.84 13.05 -8.15
N ASP A 166 -0.14 12.21 -7.77
CA ASP A 166 -0.30 11.68 -6.42
C ASP A 166 0.88 10.76 -6.02
N ILE A 167 1.44 9.98 -6.97
CA ILE A 167 2.67 9.18 -6.74
C ILE A 167 3.96 10.00 -6.82
N GLY A 168 3.87 11.32 -6.94
CA GLY A 168 5.01 12.24 -6.89
C GLY A 168 5.96 12.17 -8.09
N MET A 169 5.56 11.55 -9.20
CA MET A 169 6.30 11.62 -10.46
C MET A 169 6.43 13.08 -10.89
N ILE A 170 5.29 13.78 -10.94
CA ILE A 170 5.17 15.18 -11.36
C ILE A 170 4.61 16.02 -10.22
N LYS A 171 5.20 17.19 -9.95
CA LYS A 171 4.72 18.12 -8.89
C LYS A 171 3.92 19.31 -9.42
N GLY A 172 3.81 19.45 -10.74
CA GLY A 172 3.29 20.66 -11.38
C GLY A 172 4.28 21.82 -11.40
N VAL A 173 3.92 22.88 -12.11
CA VAL A 173 4.68 24.13 -12.19
C VAL A 173 3.80 25.26 -11.67
N THR A 174 4.34 26.11 -10.80
CA THR A 174 3.63 27.29 -10.33
C THR A 174 3.43 28.27 -11.50
N GLY A 175 2.19 28.42 -11.93
CA GLY A 175 1.79 29.37 -12.95
C GLY A 175 1.59 30.78 -12.41
N PRO A 176 1.15 31.72 -13.28
CA PRO A 176 0.78 33.06 -12.87
C PRO A 176 -0.26 33.03 -11.73
N ASN A 177 -0.11 33.92 -10.74
CA ASN A 177 -0.98 34.03 -9.56
C ASN A 177 -0.91 32.85 -8.58
N GLY A 178 0.10 31.99 -8.67
CA GLY A 178 0.27 30.85 -7.76
C GLY A 178 -0.56 29.63 -8.11
N GLN A 179 -1.33 29.66 -9.21
CA GLN A 179 -2.10 28.52 -9.68
C GLN A 179 -1.16 27.43 -10.21
N LEU A 180 -1.33 26.19 -9.74
CA LEU A 180 -0.52 25.06 -10.20
C LEU A 180 -0.95 24.63 -11.62
N LYS A 181 0.02 24.41 -12.51
CA LYS A 181 -0.19 23.98 -13.91
C LYS A 181 0.49 22.65 -14.18
N PHE A 182 -0.12 21.82 -15.00
CA PHE A 182 0.49 20.56 -15.44
C PHE A 182 1.35 20.73 -16.70
N LEU A 183 0.95 21.63 -17.61
CA LEU A 183 1.54 21.87 -18.93
C LEU A 183 1.54 20.62 -19.83
N PRO A 184 0.37 20.06 -20.18
CA PRO A 184 0.27 18.72 -20.78
C PRO A 184 1.00 18.55 -22.12
N SER A 185 1.09 19.61 -22.94
CA SER A 185 1.73 19.58 -24.26
C SER A 185 3.23 19.88 -24.23
N HIS A 186 3.79 20.29 -23.10
CA HIS A 186 5.22 20.57 -22.99
C HIS A 186 5.99 19.26 -22.90
N SER A 187 7.20 19.23 -23.48
CA SER A 187 8.12 18.12 -23.27
C SER A 187 8.83 18.24 -21.92
N ALA A 188 9.52 17.17 -21.53
CA ALA A 188 10.45 17.17 -20.41
C ALA A 188 11.87 17.07 -20.95
N THR A 189 12.78 17.82 -20.34
CA THR A 189 14.20 17.64 -20.62
C THR A 189 14.69 16.31 -20.06
N ARG A 190 15.82 15.80 -20.56
CA ARG A 190 16.39 14.52 -20.11
C ARG A 190 16.64 14.48 -18.61
N GLU A 191 17.08 15.59 -18.00
CA GLU A 191 17.30 15.66 -16.56
C GLU A 191 16.01 15.71 -15.75
N GLU A 192 14.96 16.32 -16.28
CA GLU A 192 13.64 16.27 -15.67
C GLU A 192 13.09 14.84 -15.72
N ALA A 193 13.22 14.15 -16.86
CA ALA A 193 12.84 12.75 -17.01
C ALA A 193 13.62 11.84 -16.05
N ALA A 194 14.93 12.03 -15.91
CA ALA A 194 15.75 11.29 -14.95
C ALA A 194 15.24 11.48 -13.52
N ALA A 195 14.99 12.72 -13.10
CA ALA A 195 14.49 13.02 -11.76
C ALA A 195 13.09 12.42 -11.52
N MET A 196 12.19 12.47 -12.51
CA MET A 196 10.86 11.86 -12.41
C MET A 196 10.94 10.34 -12.26
N LEU A 197 11.69 9.68 -13.14
CA LEU A 197 11.74 8.22 -13.19
C LEU A 197 12.53 7.62 -12.04
N VAL A 198 13.58 8.28 -11.55
CA VAL A 198 14.29 7.85 -10.33
C VAL A 198 13.37 7.85 -9.11
N ARG A 199 12.57 8.92 -8.91
CA ARG A 199 11.62 8.98 -7.79
C ARG A 199 10.61 7.85 -7.83
N VAL A 200 10.06 7.56 -9.01
CA VAL A 200 9.08 6.49 -9.20
C VAL A 200 9.75 5.13 -9.04
N TYR A 201 10.96 4.95 -9.60
CA TYR A 201 11.70 3.69 -9.53
C TYR A 201 12.07 3.34 -8.10
N GLU A 202 12.63 4.28 -7.31
CA GLU A 202 12.95 4.06 -5.90
C GLU A 202 11.72 3.64 -5.08
N ARG A 203 10.54 4.21 -5.37
CA ARG A 203 9.27 3.76 -4.78
C ARG A 203 8.89 2.36 -5.25
N TYR A 204 8.96 2.09 -6.54
CA TYR A 204 8.62 0.80 -7.14
C TYR A 204 9.46 -0.36 -6.58
N ILE A 205 10.77 -0.15 -6.40
CA ILE A 205 11.70 -1.16 -5.86
C ILE A 205 11.82 -1.17 -4.34
N SER A 206 11.17 -0.22 -3.65
CA SER A 206 11.17 -0.18 -2.19
C SER A 206 10.57 -1.45 -1.60
N LYS A 207 10.98 -1.73 -0.37
CA LYS A 207 10.61 -2.91 0.40
C LYS A 207 9.77 -2.53 1.61
N VAL A 208 9.00 -3.48 2.10
CA VAL A 208 8.32 -3.38 3.39
C VAL A 208 9.39 -3.35 4.47
N ASP A 209 9.52 -2.21 5.14
CA ASP A 209 10.53 -1.97 6.17
C ASP A 209 9.97 -2.08 7.60
N TRP A 210 8.64 -2.14 7.70
CA TRP A 210 7.92 -2.37 8.95
C TRP A 210 6.67 -3.19 8.69
N LEU A 211 6.65 -4.43 9.16
CA LEU A 211 5.46 -5.29 9.13
C LEU A 211 4.99 -5.61 10.54
N HIS A 212 3.70 -5.41 10.72
CA HIS A 212 2.98 -5.54 11.97
C HIS A 212 1.79 -6.49 11.79
N GLY A 213 1.34 -7.11 12.88
CA GLY A 213 0.14 -7.93 12.88
C GLY A 213 -0.71 -7.75 14.12
N PHE A 214 -2.03 -7.81 13.97
CA PHE A 214 -2.92 -7.93 15.12
C PHE A 214 -2.97 -9.38 15.60
N TYR A 215 -2.78 -9.56 16.91
CA TYR A 215 -2.91 -10.83 17.61
C TYR A 215 -4.13 -10.77 18.52
N ALA A 216 -5.26 -11.32 18.08
CA ALA A 216 -6.54 -11.25 18.77
C ALA A 216 -7.10 -12.66 19.04
N PHE A 217 -8.43 -12.79 19.16
CA PHE A 217 -9.11 -14.06 19.35
C PHE A 217 -8.70 -15.09 18.30
N SER A 218 -8.46 -16.37 18.63
CA SER A 218 -8.09 -17.40 17.65
C SER A 218 -6.81 -17.13 16.84
N SER A 219 -5.85 -16.33 17.34
CA SER A 219 -4.56 -16.07 16.65
C SER A 219 -3.48 -17.12 16.89
N TYR A 220 -3.56 -17.89 17.98
CA TYR A 220 -2.46 -18.77 18.44
C TYR A 220 -2.01 -19.81 17.40
N SER A 221 -2.91 -20.28 16.53
CA SER A 221 -2.61 -21.25 15.47
C SER A 221 -1.56 -20.76 14.46
N GLN A 222 -1.36 -19.46 14.35
CA GLN A 222 -0.39 -18.83 13.45
C GLN A 222 0.63 -17.96 14.20
N ILE A 223 0.84 -18.20 15.51
CA ILE A 223 1.79 -17.42 16.31
C ILE A 223 3.20 -17.45 15.71
N ASN A 224 3.57 -18.53 15.02
CA ASN A 224 4.87 -18.66 14.36
C ASN A 224 5.14 -17.57 13.31
N LEU A 225 4.11 -17.05 12.64
CA LEU A 225 4.24 -15.97 11.65
C LEU A 225 4.68 -14.64 12.29
N THR A 226 4.46 -14.47 13.60
CA THR A 226 4.85 -13.24 14.31
C THR A 226 6.35 -13.08 14.45
N ALA A 227 7.15 -14.16 14.30
CA ALA A 227 8.60 -14.07 14.33
C ALA A 227 9.20 -13.31 13.13
N ASP A 228 8.44 -13.19 12.04
CA ASP A 228 8.82 -12.37 10.88
C ASP A 228 8.29 -10.93 11.01
N MET A 229 7.60 -10.56 12.10
CA MET A 229 7.01 -9.23 12.31
C MET A 229 7.91 -8.36 13.20
N ASP A 230 7.88 -7.05 12.94
CA ASP A 230 8.63 -6.07 13.75
C ASP A 230 7.88 -5.72 15.05
N ALA A 231 6.56 -5.81 15.04
CA ALA A 231 5.71 -5.65 16.21
C ALA A 231 4.36 -6.35 16.05
N VAL A 232 3.68 -6.62 17.15
CA VAL A 232 2.28 -7.08 17.16
C VAL A 232 1.41 -6.23 18.10
N SER A 233 0.12 -6.14 17.80
CA SER A 233 -0.86 -5.51 18.69
C SER A 233 -1.81 -6.56 19.24
N VAL A 234 -1.80 -6.77 20.57
CA VAL A 234 -2.66 -7.76 21.22
C VAL A 234 -4.05 -7.19 21.51
N GLY A 235 -5.08 -7.77 20.90
CA GLY A 235 -6.49 -7.35 21.01
C GLY A 235 -7.15 -7.73 22.33
N TRP A 236 -6.64 -7.21 23.46
CA TRP A 236 -6.95 -7.70 24.81
C TRP A 236 -7.62 -6.67 25.73
N ALA A 237 -8.09 -5.55 25.16
CA ALA A 237 -8.85 -4.56 25.90
C ALA A 237 -9.88 -3.84 25.03
N ARG A 238 -11.04 -3.56 25.62
CA ARG A 238 -12.05 -2.65 25.11
C ARG A 238 -12.27 -1.52 26.11
N LEU A 239 -12.32 -0.29 25.62
CA LEU A 239 -12.78 0.86 26.38
C LEU A 239 -14.30 0.77 26.55
N GLU A 240 -14.76 0.92 27.79
CA GLU A 240 -16.18 0.99 28.15
C GLU A 240 -16.47 2.28 28.90
N TYR A 241 -17.75 2.68 28.96
CA TYR A 241 -18.20 3.82 29.75
C TYR A 241 -19.36 3.42 30.64
N GLY A 242 -19.22 3.62 31.95
CA GLY A 242 -20.23 3.29 32.95
C GLY A 242 -20.51 4.43 33.93
N GLU A 243 -21.21 4.11 35.03
CA GLU A 243 -21.61 5.09 36.06
C GLU A 243 -20.42 5.86 36.67
N ASN A 244 -19.26 5.20 36.79
CA ASN A 244 -18.05 5.76 37.38
C ASN A 244 -17.09 6.36 36.34
N GLY A 245 -17.50 6.48 35.08
CA GLY A 245 -16.66 6.95 33.97
C GLY A 245 -16.08 5.80 33.15
N PRO A 246 -15.03 6.07 32.35
CA PRO A 246 -14.44 5.09 31.46
C PRO A 246 -13.58 4.04 32.19
N THR A 247 -13.60 2.81 31.68
CA THR A 247 -12.80 1.69 32.16
C THR A 247 -12.27 0.86 31.00
N LEU A 248 -11.21 0.08 31.25
CA LEU A 248 -10.72 -0.92 30.31
C LEU A 248 -11.23 -2.30 30.70
N ASN A 249 -12.05 -2.90 29.85
CA ASN A 249 -12.50 -4.27 30.00
C ASN A 249 -11.59 -5.22 29.21
N SER A 250 -10.96 -6.16 29.90
CA SER A 250 -10.14 -7.22 29.31
C SER A 250 -10.77 -8.61 29.43
N THR A 251 -12.03 -8.68 29.87
CA THR A 251 -12.80 -9.91 30.07
C THR A 251 -13.94 -9.99 29.06
N SER A 252 -14.61 -11.13 28.96
CA SER A 252 -15.76 -11.32 28.06
C SER A 252 -17.08 -10.70 28.57
N THR A 253 -17.05 -9.96 29.68
CA THR A 253 -18.24 -9.29 30.20
C THR A 253 -18.75 -8.25 29.20
N ASN A 254 -20.05 -7.93 29.27
CA ASN A 254 -20.69 -6.95 28.38
C ASN A 254 -20.55 -7.27 26.88
N GLY A 255 -20.38 -8.54 26.51
CA GLY A 255 -20.21 -8.95 25.11
C GLY A 255 -18.92 -8.39 24.49
N ASN A 256 -17.83 -8.40 25.25
CA ASN A 256 -16.52 -7.97 24.78
C ASN A 256 -15.77 -9.12 24.08
N ASP A 257 -15.32 -8.87 22.84
CA ASP A 257 -14.51 -9.81 22.06
C ASP A 257 -12.99 -9.53 22.19
N TRP A 258 -12.60 -8.36 22.70
CA TRP A 258 -11.21 -7.98 22.97
C TRP A 258 -10.78 -8.47 24.36
N VAL A 259 -10.65 -9.78 24.47
CA VAL A 259 -10.47 -10.50 25.74
C VAL A 259 -9.01 -10.91 25.91
N LYS A 260 -8.44 -10.57 27.07
CA LYS A 260 -7.15 -11.11 27.51
C LYS A 260 -7.32 -12.60 27.85
N PRO A 261 -6.49 -13.50 27.28
CA PRO A 261 -6.51 -14.91 27.64
C PRO A 261 -6.30 -15.10 29.15
N SER A 262 -6.90 -16.15 29.72
CA SER A 262 -6.72 -16.49 31.13
C SER A 262 -5.26 -16.77 31.48
N ASP A 263 -4.51 -17.33 30.53
CA ASP A 263 -3.05 -17.44 30.57
C ASP A 263 -2.45 -16.81 29.30
N PRO A 264 -1.92 -15.57 29.38
CA PRO A 264 -1.26 -14.92 28.25
C PRO A 264 0.18 -15.40 28.05
N THR A 265 0.77 -16.12 29.02
CA THR A 265 2.20 -16.48 29.08
C THR A 265 2.69 -17.19 27.82
N PRO A 266 1.96 -18.18 27.24
CA PRO A 266 2.41 -18.84 26.02
C PRO A 266 2.63 -17.89 24.84
N ALA A 267 1.82 -16.83 24.73
CA ALA A 267 1.97 -15.84 23.67
C ALA A 267 3.07 -14.83 24.01
N THR A 268 3.07 -14.28 25.23
CA THR A 268 4.04 -13.23 25.61
C THR A 268 5.47 -13.77 25.69
N ASP A 269 5.67 -15.00 26.16
CA ASP A 269 6.99 -15.66 26.16
C ASP A 269 7.48 -15.93 24.74
N TYR A 270 6.56 -16.29 23.83
CA TYR A 270 6.89 -16.46 22.42
C TYR A 270 7.39 -15.15 21.81
N PHE A 271 6.64 -14.05 21.97
CA PHE A 271 7.06 -12.74 21.45
C PHE A 271 8.40 -12.29 22.03
N THR A 272 8.55 -12.40 23.36
CA THR A 272 9.79 -12.03 24.06
C THR A 272 10.99 -12.85 23.59
N SER A 273 10.83 -14.17 23.44
CA SER A 273 11.92 -15.06 23.00
C SER A 273 12.34 -14.84 21.53
N HIS A 274 11.48 -14.23 20.72
CA HIS A 274 11.77 -13.88 19.32
C HIS A 274 12.10 -12.38 19.13
N GLY A 275 12.14 -11.60 20.21
CA GLY A 275 12.42 -10.16 20.14
C GLY A 275 11.33 -9.35 19.44
N VAL A 276 10.08 -9.82 19.48
CA VAL A 276 8.93 -9.14 18.88
C VAL A 276 8.27 -8.26 19.94
N ASP A 277 8.28 -6.95 19.71
CA ASP A 277 7.57 -6.01 20.58
C ASP A 277 6.05 -6.21 20.44
N TYR A 278 5.33 -6.13 21.57
CA TYR A 278 3.88 -6.28 21.57
C TYR A 278 3.18 -5.15 22.33
N ASN A 279 2.27 -4.46 21.65
CA ASN A 279 1.46 -3.37 22.18
C ASN A 279 0.10 -3.89 22.65
N LEU A 280 -0.46 -3.28 23.70
CA LEU A 280 -1.87 -3.49 24.02
C LEU A 280 -2.73 -2.73 23.02
N CYS A 281 -3.52 -3.45 22.22
CA CYS A 281 -4.58 -2.85 21.43
C CYS A 281 -5.80 -2.58 22.31
N VAL A 282 -6.34 -1.37 22.23
CA VAL A 282 -7.54 -0.95 22.95
C VAL A 282 -8.60 -0.51 21.96
N PHE A 283 -9.64 -1.33 21.82
CA PHE A 283 -10.79 -1.01 20.99
C PHE A 283 -11.73 -0.01 21.66
N GLY A 284 -12.29 0.92 20.90
CA GLY A 284 -13.35 1.81 21.35
C GLY A 284 -14.37 2.05 20.24
N SER A 285 -15.66 1.97 20.57
CA SER A 285 -16.72 2.19 19.59
C SER A 285 -17.26 3.61 19.65
N ALA A 286 -17.40 4.25 18.48
CA ALA A 286 -18.20 5.45 18.29
C ALA A 286 -19.59 5.15 17.71
N THR A 287 -19.96 3.88 17.54
CA THR A 287 -21.26 3.43 17.00
C THR A 287 -22.16 2.77 18.04
N ASP A 288 -21.63 2.50 19.23
CA ASP A 288 -22.41 2.06 20.38
C ASP A 288 -23.23 3.20 21.00
N SER A 289 -23.99 2.86 22.05
CA SER A 289 -24.82 3.82 22.78
C SER A 289 -24.69 3.56 24.27
N VAL A 290 -24.23 4.57 25.00
CA VAL A 290 -24.11 4.63 26.45
C VAL A 290 -24.92 5.80 26.99
N THR A 291 -25.45 5.65 28.20
CA THR A 291 -26.23 6.68 28.88
C THR A 291 -25.34 7.41 29.88
N LEU A 292 -25.30 8.74 29.80
CA LEU A 292 -24.58 9.61 30.71
C LEU A 292 -25.39 9.87 31.99
N ALA A 293 -24.74 10.42 33.02
CA ALA A 293 -25.36 10.71 34.32
C ALA A 293 -26.54 11.70 34.24
N ASP A 294 -26.59 12.55 33.20
CA ASP A 294 -27.70 13.47 32.96
C ASP A 294 -28.86 12.86 32.16
N GLY A 295 -28.77 11.57 31.82
CA GLY A 295 -29.77 10.82 31.06
C GLY A 295 -29.66 10.96 29.55
N SER A 296 -28.72 11.76 29.03
CA SER A 296 -28.44 11.82 27.59
C SER A 296 -27.68 10.58 27.11
N THR A 297 -27.77 10.27 25.81
CA THR A 297 -27.04 9.16 25.20
C THR A 297 -25.97 9.65 24.24
N THR A 298 -24.86 8.93 24.20
CA THR A 298 -23.76 9.16 23.27
C THR A 298 -23.00 7.84 23.05
N SER A 299 -21.96 7.81 22.23
CA SER A 299 -21.10 6.62 22.11
C SER A 299 -20.00 6.62 23.16
N THR A 300 -19.41 5.46 23.44
CA THR A 300 -18.31 5.31 24.42
C THR A 300 -17.16 6.26 24.10
N VAL A 301 -16.71 6.28 22.83
CA VAL A 301 -15.62 7.18 22.42
C VAL A 301 -16.01 8.65 22.63
N ALA A 302 -17.22 9.04 22.23
CA ALA A 302 -17.68 10.42 22.39
C ALA A 302 -17.83 10.83 23.87
N ALA A 303 -18.31 9.93 24.74
CA ALA A 303 -18.41 10.14 26.18
C ALA A 303 -17.02 10.43 26.80
N VAL A 304 -15.99 9.78 26.28
CA VAL A 304 -14.61 9.97 26.73
C VAL A 304 -14.00 11.24 26.13
N VAL A 305 -13.88 11.34 24.81
CA VAL A 305 -13.08 12.41 24.18
C VAL A 305 -13.68 13.80 24.39
N ASN A 306 -15.01 13.91 24.49
CA ASN A 306 -15.68 15.20 24.65
C ASN A 306 -15.70 15.73 26.09
N ASN A 307 -15.27 14.95 27.08
CA ASN A 307 -15.27 15.34 28.49
C ASN A 307 -13.86 15.26 29.08
N SER A 308 -13.31 16.37 29.56
CA SER A 308 -11.93 16.43 30.08
C SER A 308 -11.66 15.50 31.26
N ASN A 309 -12.64 15.30 32.15
CA ASN A 309 -12.48 14.41 33.30
C ASN A 309 -12.50 12.95 32.84
N ALA A 310 -13.40 12.60 31.93
CA ALA A 310 -13.44 11.26 31.36
C ALA A 310 -12.17 10.95 30.54
N ARG A 311 -11.66 11.91 29.74
CA ARG A 311 -10.37 11.76 29.07
C ARG A 311 -9.24 11.47 30.04
N ALA A 312 -9.12 12.27 31.12
CA ALA A 312 -8.08 12.06 32.11
C ALA A 312 -8.15 10.67 32.74
N GLN A 313 -9.36 10.21 33.12
CA GLN A 313 -9.58 8.87 33.67
C GLN A 313 -9.22 7.75 32.68
N ALA A 314 -9.60 7.89 31.41
CA ALA A 314 -9.24 6.95 30.37
C ALA A 314 -7.72 6.91 30.14
N ILE A 315 -7.07 8.07 30.12
CA ILE A 315 -5.61 8.18 29.96
C ILE A 315 -4.89 7.52 31.15
N ASP A 316 -5.33 7.76 32.38
CA ASP A 316 -4.74 7.12 33.56
C ASP A 316 -4.86 5.59 33.48
N ALA A 317 -6.02 5.08 33.06
CA ALA A 317 -6.22 3.64 32.87
C ALA A 317 -5.33 3.06 31.75
N LEU A 318 -5.19 3.79 30.64
CA LEU A 318 -4.34 3.40 29.51
C LEU A 318 -2.85 3.39 29.87
N VAL A 319 -2.37 4.42 30.56
CA VAL A 319 -0.97 4.52 31.01
C VAL A 319 -0.65 3.42 32.02
N ALA A 320 -1.58 3.14 32.95
CA ALA A 320 -1.43 2.02 33.88
C ALA A 320 -1.35 0.68 33.13
N ALA A 321 -2.24 0.46 32.16
CA ALA A 321 -2.26 -0.77 31.36
C ALA A 321 -0.99 -0.93 30.50
N ALA A 322 -0.47 0.16 29.92
CA ALA A 322 0.73 0.16 29.09
C ALA A 322 2.00 -0.32 29.82
N GLY A 323 2.00 -0.38 31.16
CA GLY A 323 3.13 -0.85 31.96
C GLY A 323 3.67 -2.22 31.51
N ASP A 324 2.77 -3.14 31.18
CA ASP A 324 3.08 -4.55 30.86
C ASP A 324 3.40 -4.81 29.36
N TYR A 325 3.36 -3.79 28.52
CA TYR A 325 3.46 -3.91 27.05
C TYR A 325 4.54 -2.99 26.49
N ALA A 326 4.96 -3.19 25.24
CA ALA A 326 5.90 -2.28 24.57
C ALA A 326 5.27 -0.87 24.37
N GLY A 327 3.94 -0.81 24.29
CA GLY A 327 3.20 0.42 24.10
C GLY A 327 1.70 0.17 23.95
N LEU A 328 1.02 1.13 23.33
CA LEU A 328 -0.42 1.08 23.06
C LEU A 328 -0.71 1.19 21.57
N THR A 329 -1.78 0.51 21.14
CA THR A 329 -2.43 0.70 19.84
C THR A 329 -3.86 1.13 20.11
N ILE A 330 -4.22 2.36 19.75
CA ILE A 330 -5.55 2.90 19.97
C ILE A 330 -6.41 2.63 18.74
N ASP A 331 -7.43 1.80 18.90
CA ASP A 331 -8.32 1.31 17.85
C ASP A 331 -9.74 1.82 18.08
N PHE A 332 -9.90 3.15 17.98
CA PHE A 332 -11.21 3.77 18.10
C PHE A 332 -11.85 3.88 16.73
N GLU A 333 -13.02 3.25 16.57
CA GLU A 333 -13.68 3.07 15.29
C GLU A 333 -15.04 3.77 15.19
N GLY A 334 -15.44 4.12 13.97
CA GLY A 334 -16.75 4.71 13.68
C GLY A 334 -16.84 6.22 13.88
N LEU A 335 -15.70 6.92 13.98
CA LEU A 335 -15.64 8.33 14.35
C LEU A 335 -16.18 9.21 13.21
N LYS A 336 -17.09 10.14 13.56
CA LYS A 336 -17.70 11.08 12.62
C LYS A 336 -17.87 12.47 13.21
N GLY A 337 -17.64 13.49 12.38
CA GLY A 337 -17.90 14.89 12.67
C GLY A 337 -16.74 15.64 13.34
N ASP A 338 -16.71 16.96 13.12
CA ASP A 338 -15.57 17.81 13.47
C ASP A 338 -15.27 17.88 14.97
N THR A 339 -16.30 17.79 15.82
CA THR A 339 -16.13 17.80 17.28
C THR A 339 -15.34 16.59 17.75
N ILE A 340 -15.72 15.38 17.30
CA ILE A 340 -14.99 14.16 17.69
C ILE A 340 -13.59 14.16 17.05
N LYS A 341 -13.47 14.64 15.81
CA LYS A 341 -12.19 14.80 15.08
C LYS A 341 -11.17 15.59 15.90
N LYS A 342 -11.54 16.79 16.34
CA LYS A 342 -10.68 17.66 17.15
C LYS A 342 -10.40 17.09 18.55
N ASN A 343 -11.43 16.56 19.20
CA ASN A 343 -11.30 16.07 20.57
C ASN A 343 -10.50 14.76 20.65
N TYR A 344 -10.53 13.95 19.60
CA TYR A 344 -9.70 12.74 19.51
C TYR A 344 -8.21 13.09 19.37
N VAL A 345 -7.85 14.10 18.56
CA VAL A 345 -6.46 14.62 18.54
C VAL A 345 -6.04 15.15 19.92
N THR A 346 -6.95 15.84 20.61
CA THR A 346 -6.68 16.33 21.98
C THR A 346 -6.42 15.16 22.93
N PHE A 347 -7.25 14.13 22.89
CA PHE A 347 -7.06 12.90 23.65
C PHE A 347 -5.71 12.23 23.35
N MET A 348 -5.36 12.05 22.07
CA MET A 348 -4.09 11.42 21.67
C MET A 348 -2.87 12.24 22.06
N LYS A 349 -2.97 13.58 22.03
CA LYS A 349 -1.92 14.48 22.52
C LYS A 349 -1.71 14.37 24.02
N GLU A 350 -2.79 14.35 24.79
CA GLU A 350 -2.73 14.18 26.25
C GLU A 350 -2.19 12.78 26.62
N LEU A 351 -2.62 11.73 25.91
CA LEU A 351 -2.12 10.37 26.08
C LEU A 351 -0.62 10.28 25.77
N ARG A 352 -0.16 10.85 24.65
CA ARG A 352 1.26 10.85 24.29
C ARG A 352 2.12 11.55 25.34
N ALA A 353 1.64 12.64 25.92
CA ALA A 353 2.31 13.36 27.00
C ALA A 353 2.34 12.59 28.33
N ALA A 354 1.35 11.74 28.59
CA ALA A 354 1.27 10.94 29.81
C ALA A 354 2.03 9.59 29.71
N LEU A 355 2.18 9.04 28.51
CA LEU A 355 2.93 7.82 28.27
C LEU A 355 4.45 8.05 28.41
N PRO A 356 5.20 7.15 29.09
CA PRO A 356 6.65 7.21 29.11
C PRO A 356 7.28 7.23 27.71
N ASP A 357 8.41 7.94 27.56
CA ASP A 357 9.09 8.15 26.27
C ASP A 357 9.51 6.84 25.57
N ASN A 358 9.70 5.76 26.33
CA ASN A 358 10.07 4.45 25.80
C ASN A 358 8.87 3.59 25.37
N LYS A 359 7.63 4.08 25.53
CA LYS A 359 6.42 3.37 25.10
C LYS A 359 5.97 3.86 23.73
N THR A 360 5.75 2.94 22.79
CA THR A 360 5.19 3.27 21.48
C THR A 360 3.71 3.62 21.57
N LEU A 361 3.23 4.48 20.68
CA LEU A 361 1.83 4.82 20.51
C LEU A 361 1.44 4.69 19.04
N TYR A 362 0.60 3.70 18.73
CA TYR A 362 0.02 3.50 17.42
C TYR A 362 -1.46 3.88 17.42
N VAL A 363 -2.00 4.21 16.25
CA VAL A 363 -3.41 4.51 16.07
C VAL A 363 -3.95 3.85 14.81
N CYS A 364 -5.12 3.24 14.92
CA CYS A 364 -5.90 2.79 13.76
C CYS A 364 -6.77 3.93 13.26
N VAL A 365 -6.83 4.11 11.93
CA VAL A 365 -7.67 5.12 11.30
C VAL A 365 -8.44 4.52 10.13
N GLN A 366 -9.70 4.94 9.97
CA GLN A 366 -10.53 4.54 8.84
C GLN A 366 -10.44 5.57 7.71
N PRO A 367 -10.69 5.19 6.45
CA PRO A 367 -10.72 6.12 5.31
C PRO A 367 -11.69 7.30 5.51
N ASP A 368 -11.28 8.52 5.14
CA ASP A 368 -12.07 9.77 5.26
C ASP A 368 -13.16 9.89 4.17
N THR A 369 -13.87 8.79 3.91
CA THR A 369 -15.04 8.74 3.01
C THR A 369 -16.34 8.85 3.81
N TRP A 370 -16.57 7.88 4.70
CA TRP A 370 -17.72 7.82 5.59
C TRP A 370 -17.39 8.21 7.03
N TYR A 371 -16.12 8.07 7.42
CA TYR A 371 -15.64 8.26 8.78
C TYR A 371 -14.86 9.57 8.91
N THR A 372 -15.60 10.67 8.96
CA THR A 372 -15.03 12.02 8.93
C THR A 372 -14.35 12.47 10.23
N GLY A 373 -14.25 11.58 11.21
CA GLY A 373 -13.74 11.88 12.54
C GLY A 373 -12.23 11.68 12.75
N PHE A 374 -11.45 11.38 11.71
CA PHE A 374 -10.00 11.18 11.82
C PHE A 374 -9.22 12.36 11.23
N ASP A 375 -8.46 13.08 12.06
CA ASP A 375 -7.51 14.11 11.63
C ASP A 375 -6.14 13.46 11.43
N TYR A 376 -5.84 13.05 10.20
CA TYR A 376 -4.61 12.33 9.87
C TYR A 376 -3.35 13.13 10.24
N ARG A 377 -3.33 14.44 9.96
CA ARG A 377 -2.22 15.33 10.34
C ARG A 377 -1.98 15.30 11.85
N GLY A 378 -3.02 15.61 12.62
CA GLY A 378 -2.92 15.70 14.08
C GLY A 378 -2.53 14.37 14.71
N LEU A 379 -3.10 13.27 14.23
CA LEU A 379 -2.79 11.92 14.72
C LEU A 379 -1.36 11.50 14.37
N GLY A 380 -0.89 11.75 13.15
CA GLY A 380 0.47 11.43 12.71
C GLY A 380 1.58 12.23 13.41
N GLU A 381 1.25 13.40 13.96
CA GLU A 381 2.17 14.16 14.80
C GLU A 381 2.33 13.57 16.20
N MET A 382 1.29 12.90 16.73
CA MET A 382 1.30 12.33 18.10
C MET A 382 1.75 10.86 18.14
N CYS A 383 1.54 10.11 17.06
CA CYS A 383 1.75 8.67 17.03
C CYS A 383 3.06 8.27 16.34
N ASP A 384 3.59 7.12 16.72
CA ASP A 384 4.76 6.48 16.11
C ASP A 384 4.36 5.75 14.81
N LYS A 385 3.14 5.19 14.77
CA LYS A 385 2.53 4.60 13.57
C LYS A 385 1.06 4.98 13.44
N VAL A 386 0.62 5.16 12.20
CA VAL A 386 -0.77 5.37 11.79
C VAL A 386 -1.17 4.23 10.86
N ILE A 387 -2.03 3.33 11.35
CA ILE A 387 -2.46 2.13 10.65
C ILE A 387 -3.76 2.45 9.89
N LEU A 388 -3.68 2.53 8.56
CA LEU A 388 -4.81 2.84 7.69
C LEU A 388 -5.62 1.59 7.37
N MET A 389 -6.85 1.53 7.87
CA MET A 389 -7.82 0.44 7.67
C MET A 389 -8.57 0.58 6.34
N ALA A 390 -7.84 0.62 5.22
CA ALA A 390 -8.41 0.67 3.87
C ALA A 390 -8.89 -0.73 3.42
N HIS A 391 -9.88 -1.26 4.13
CA HIS A 391 -10.54 -2.54 3.86
C HIS A 391 -12.00 -2.52 4.34
N ASP A 392 -12.69 -3.65 4.17
CA ASP A 392 -14.10 -3.84 4.50
C ASP A 392 -15.05 -2.91 3.71
N TYR A 393 -14.75 -2.69 2.43
CA TYR A 393 -15.56 -1.88 1.53
C TYR A 393 -16.80 -2.61 0.98
N GLN A 394 -16.89 -3.93 1.18
CA GLN A 394 -18.07 -4.69 0.79
C GLN A 394 -19.32 -4.13 1.46
N TRP A 395 -20.49 -4.39 0.87
CA TRP A 395 -21.75 -4.04 1.51
C TRP A 395 -21.88 -4.76 2.86
N THR A 396 -22.62 -4.17 3.80
CA THR A 396 -23.00 -4.84 5.05
C THR A 396 -24.21 -5.75 4.86
N SER A 397 -24.98 -5.52 3.80
CA SER A 397 -26.11 -6.32 3.34
C SER A 397 -26.35 -6.02 1.86
N ILE A 398 -26.81 -6.99 1.08
CA ILE A 398 -27.12 -6.77 -0.33
C ILE A 398 -28.41 -5.93 -0.44
N PRO A 399 -28.42 -4.84 -1.25
CA PRO A 399 -29.64 -4.08 -1.51
C PRO A 399 -30.75 -4.96 -2.09
N GLU A 400 -31.98 -4.84 -1.57
CA GLU A 400 -33.13 -5.62 -2.07
C GLU A 400 -33.35 -5.48 -3.59
N SER A 401 -33.04 -4.31 -4.16
CA SER A 401 -33.15 -4.05 -5.60
C SER A 401 -32.17 -4.85 -6.46
N TYR A 402 -31.17 -5.50 -5.86
CA TYR A 402 -30.19 -6.33 -6.56
C TYR A 402 -30.52 -7.82 -6.54
N VAL A 403 -31.47 -8.26 -5.69
CA VAL A 403 -31.98 -9.63 -5.72
C VAL A 403 -32.60 -9.92 -7.10
N GLY A 404 -32.25 -11.05 -7.70
CA GLY A 404 -32.63 -11.42 -9.08
C GLY A 404 -31.77 -10.77 -10.18
N THR A 405 -30.75 -10.00 -9.81
CA THR A 405 -29.75 -9.44 -10.75
C THR A 405 -28.39 -10.13 -10.59
N GLY A 406 -27.53 -10.05 -11.60
CA GLY A 406 -26.14 -10.56 -11.51
C GLY A 406 -25.17 -9.63 -10.79
N ASN A 407 -25.64 -8.54 -10.17
CA ASN A 407 -24.77 -7.54 -9.56
C ASN A 407 -24.19 -8.06 -8.24
N THR A 408 -22.93 -8.46 -8.30
CA THR A 408 -22.17 -9.01 -7.19
C THR A 408 -20.88 -8.21 -6.99
N ASP A 409 -20.82 -6.99 -7.52
CA ASP A 409 -19.61 -6.17 -7.59
C ASP A 409 -19.38 -5.42 -6.28
N SER A 410 -19.06 -6.18 -5.23
CA SER A 410 -18.80 -5.69 -3.88
C SER A 410 -17.60 -6.43 -3.26
N PRO A 411 -16.39 -6.21 -3.81
CA PRO A 411 -15.16 -6.78 -3.29
C PRO A 411 -14.79 -6.15 -1.93
N VAL A 412 -13.93 -6.84 -1.19
CA VAL A 412 -13.55 -6.46 0.19
C VAL A 412 -12.66 -5.21 0.23
N THR A 413 -11.84 -5.04 -0.81
CA THR A 413 -10.71 -4.09 -0.84
C THR A 413 -10.41 -3.60 -2.27
N PRO A 414 -11.42 -3.05 -2.98
CA PRO A 414 -11.24 -2.60 -4.36
C PRO A 414 -10.12 -1.56 -4.47
N ILE A 415 -9.21 -1.75 -5.43
CA ILE A 415 -8.00 -0.94 -5.57
C ILE A 415 -8.27 0.56 -5.68
N ALA A 416 -9.39 0.97 -6.29
CA ALA A 416 -9.77 2.37 -6.43
C ALA A 416 -10.07 3.02 -5.07
N SER A 417 -10.76 2.31 -4.18
CA SER A 417 -11.02 2.80 -2.83
C SER A 417 -9.76 2.81 -1.96
N VAL A 418 -8.87 1.83 -2.16
CA VAL A 418 -7.54 1.84 -1.52
C VAL A 418 -6.70 3.02 -2.01
N TYR A 419 -6.72 3.33 -3.32
CA TYR A 419 -6.07 4.50 -3.90
C TYR A 419 -6.57 5.80 -3.27
N GLU A 420 -7.89 5.98 -3.18
CA GLU A 420 -8.49 7.17 -2.56
C GLU A 420 -8.05 7.31 -1.09
N ALA A 421 -8.08 6.23 -0.33
CA ALA A 421 -7.63 6.24 1.06
C ALA A 421 -6.14 6.58 1.21
N LEU A 422 -5.29 6.07 0.31
CA LEU A 422 -3.85 6.38 0.28
C LEU A 422 -3.60 7.84 -0.11
N ARG A 423 -4.37 8.37 -1.06
CA ARG A 423 -4.32 9.77 -1.48
C ARG A 423 -4.71 10.70 -0.32
N ASP A 424 -5.79 10.41 0.38
CA ASP A 424 -6.27 11.23 1.49
C ASP A 424 -5.30 11.22 2.67
N ILE A 425 -4.77 10.05 3.04
CA ILE A 425 -3.82 9.96 4.17
C ILE A 425 -2.45 10.57 3.86
N THR A 426 -2.10 10.71 2.58
CA THR A 426 -0.83 11.32 2.15
C THR A 426 -1.01 12.75 1.63
N ASP A 427 -2.22 13.32 1.74
CA ASP A 427 -2.49 14.69 1.30
C ASP A 427 -1.48 15.68 1.94
N PRO A 428 -0.85 16.56 1.15
CA PRO A 428 0.20 17.44 1.63
C PRO A 428 -0.28 18.45 2.69
N ASP A 429 -1.58 18.74 2.77
CA ASP A 429 -2.17 19.70 3.71
C ASP A 429 -2.82 18.99 4.89
N THR A 430 -3.62 17.95 4.67
CA THR A 430 -4.44 17.27 5.69
C THR A 430 -3.92 15.90 6.14
N GLY A 431 -3.06 15.25 5.36
CA GLY A 431 -2.56 13.90 5.60
C GLY A 431 -1.50 13.79 6.70
N VAL A 432 -0.96 12.59 6.90
CA VAL A 432 0.20 12.35 7.77
C VAL A 432 1.45 12.95 7.13
N ARG A 433 2.21 13.77 7.87
CA ARG A 433 3.39 14.49 7.30
C ARG A 433 4.55 13.59 6.98
N ASP A 434 4.80 12.67 7.90
CA ASP A 434 5.88 11.71 7.83
C ASP A 434 5.32 10.38 7.34
N VAL A 435 5.37 10.18 6.03
CA VAL A 435 4.73 9.01 5.37
C VAL A 435 5.30 7.68 5.84
N SER A 436 6.54 7.63 6.37
CA SER A 436 7.10 6.38 6.95
C SER A 436 6.42 5.95 8.25
N LYS A 437 5.58 6.81 8.85
CA LYS A 437 4.71 6.43 9.97
C LYS A 437 3.46 5.69 9.53
N ILE A 438 3.08 5.77 8.26
CA ILE A 438 1.86 5.14 7.78
C ILE A 438 2.12 3.65 7.57
N ALA A 439 1.15 2.82 7.94
CA ALA A 439 1.09 1.42 7.55
C ALA A 439 -0.25 1.11 6.90
N LEU A 440 -0.23 0.49 5.72
CA LEU A 440 -1.45 0.00 5.08
C LEU A 440 -1.91 -1.28 5.79
N ALA A 441 -3.14 -1.28 6.30
CA ALA A 441 -3.74 -2.49 6.83
C ALA A 441 -4.22 -3.40 5.69
N ILE A 442 -3.85 -4.68 5.74
CA ILE A 442 -4.32 -5.72 4.84
C ILE A 442 -5.23 -6.67 5.64
N SER A 443 -6.51 -6.71 5.26
CA SER A 443 -7.50 -7.63 5.84
C SER A 443 -7.74 -8.82 4.93
N PHE A 444 -7.97 -10.00 5.51
CA PHE A 444 -8.30 -11.24 4.78
C PHE A 444 -9.78 -11.59 4.84
N GLY A 445 -10.62 -10.56 4.96
CA GLY A 445 -12.07 -10.69 4.87
C GLY A 445 -12.50 -11.32 3.55
N THR A 446 -13.69 -11.90 3.56
CA THR A 446 -14.31 -12.53 2.38
C THR A 446 -15.72 -12.00 2.24
N ALA A 447 -16.24 -11.80 1.03
CA ALA A 447 -17.62 -11.39 0.80
C ALA A 447 -18.28 -12.33 -0.21
N GLY A 448 -19.24 -13.12 0.25
CA GLY A 448 -19.92 -14.17 -0.51
C GLY A 448 -21.37 -13.85 -0.81
N PHE A 449 -21.80 -14.24 -2.00
CA PHE A 449 -23.09 -13.93 -2.58
C PHE A 449 -23.75 -15.22 -3.04
N HIS A 450 -24.91 -15.55 -2.49
CA HIS A 450 -25.70 -16.70 -2.89
C HIS A 450 -26.37 -16.43 -4.24
N ILE A 451 -26.12 -17.30 -5.22
CA ILE A 451 -26.50 -17.09 -6.63
C ILE A 451 -27.19 -18.31 -7.26
N ASP A 452 -28.02 -18.06 -8.27
CA ASP A 452 -28.62 -19.11 -9.11
C ASP A 452 -27.67 -19.63 -10.21
N GLU A 453 -28.18 -20.50 -11.08
CA GLU A 453 -27.41 -21.10 -12.17
C GLU A 453 -26.92 -20.06 -13.20
N GLU A 454 -27.69 -18.98 -13.37
CA GLU A 454 -27.38 -17.83 -14.23
C GLU A 454 -26.52 -16.77 -13.54
N GLY A 455 -26.17 -16.96 -12.26
CA GLY A 455 -25.33 -16.04 -11.49
C GLY A 455 -26.08 -14.86 -10.87
N LYS A 456 -27.40 -14.92 -10.74
CA LYS A 456 -28.22 -13.88 -10.12
C LYS A 456 -28.36 -14.10 -8.63
N LEU A 457 -28.35 -13.00 -7.88
CA LEU A 457 -28.51 -12.99 -6.42
C LEU A 457 -29.84 -13.59 -5.98
N LEU A 458 -29.79 -14.47 -4.98
CA LEU A 458 -30.97 -15.15 -4.44
C LEU A 458 -31.52 -14.51 -3.16
N ASP A 459 -30.67 -13.86 -2.37
CA ASP A 459 -31.06 -13.26 -1.09
C ASP A 459 -30.22 -12.02 -0.76
N THR A 460 -30.50 -11.43 0.42
CA THR A 460 -29.87 -10.18 0.85
C THR A 460 -28.67 -10.37 1.78
N THR A 461 -28.31 -11.62 2.11
CA THR A 461 -27.29 -11.94 3.10
C THR A 461 -25.92 -12.05 2.45
N ILE A 462 -24.92 -11.47 3.10
CA ILE A 462 -23.53 -11.64 2.69
C ILE A 462 -22.93 -12.77 3.50
N TYR A 463 -22.49 -13.79 2.81
CA TYR A 463 -21.85 -14.96 3.39
C TYR A 463 -20.35 -14.70 3.58
N HIS A 464 -19.83 -14.93 4.78
CA HIS A 464 -18.41 -14.72 5.10
C HIS A 464 -17.73 -16.06 5.43
N PRO A 465 -17.29 -16.86 4.43
CA PRO A 465 -16.61 -18.12 4.69
C PRO A 465 -15.30 -17.88 5.45
N GLY A 466 -15.08 -18.62 6.54
CA GLY A 466 -13.79 -18.65 7.22
C GLY A 466 -12.69 -19.19 6.29
N ALA A 467 -11.43 -18.84 6.59
CA ALA A 467 -10.29 -19.15 5.72
C ALA A 467 -10.16 -20.64 5.36
N SER A 468 -10.39 -21.56 6.32
CA SER A 468 -10.36 -23.00 6.06
C SER A 468 -11.48 -23.48 5.15
N THR A 469 -12.68 -22.90 5.29
CA THR A 469 -13.82 -23.21 4.43
C THR A 469 -13.54 -22.75 3.02
N LEU A 470 -13.08 -21.50 2.85
CA LEU A 470 -12.74 -20.98 1.53
C LEU A 470 -11.62 -21.78 0.87
N ALA A 471 -10.56 -22.16 1.60
CA ALA A 471 -9.50 -23.02 1.09
C ALA A 471 -10.03 -24.35 0.54
N ALA A 472 -10.97 -24.98 1.26
CA ALA A 472 -11.62 -26.21 0.81
C ALA A 472 -12.44 -26.00 -0.48
N ARG A 473 -13.13 -24.85 -0.61
CA ARG A 473 -13.88 -24.49 -1.83
C ARG A 473 -12.96 -24.25 -3.02
N LEU A 474 -11.89 -23.50 -2.83
CA LEU A 474 -10.91 -23.23 -3.88
C LEU A 474 -10.22 -24.50 -4.40
N ALA A 475 -10.12 -25.54 -3.58
CA ALA A 475 -9.56 -26.83 -3.97
C ALA A 475 -10.54 -27.75 -4.74
N GLN A 476 -11.82 -27.41 -4.83
CA GLN A 476 -12.79 -28.21 -5.59
C GLN A 476 -12.50 -28.12 -7.10
N PRO A 477 -12.60 -29.24 -7.84
CA PRO A 477 -12.23 -29.29 -9.26
C PRO A 477 -13.14 -28.47 -10.17
N ASP A 478 -14.37 -28.16 -9.72
CA ASP A 478 -15.38 -27.38 -10.43
C ASP A 478 -15.41 -25.90 -10.01
N THR A 479 -14.58 -25.49 -9.05
CA THR A 479 -14.47 -24.09 -8.65
C THR A 479 -13.84 -23.27 -9.77
N VAL A 480 -14.52 -22.19 -10.16
CA VAL A 480 -14.03 -21.25 -11.17
C VAL A 480 -13.47 -20.02 -10.47
N VAL A 481 -12.16 -19.83 -10.56
CA VAL A 481 -11.47 -18.64 -10.03
C VAL A 481 -11.22 -17.63 -11.16
N THR A 482 -11.58 -16.38 -10.93
CA THR A 482 -11.29 -15.24 -11.81
C THR A 482 -10.56 -14.15 -11.03
N TYR A 483 -9.89 -13.25 -11.74
CA TYR A 483 -9.28 -12.05 -11.17
C TYR A 483 -9.89 -10.84 -11.85
N SER A 484 -10.35 -9.86 -11.07
CA SER A 484 -10.92 -8.63 -11.64
C SER A 484 -9.83 -7.61 -11.88
N ASP A 485 -9.58 -7.23 -13.15
CA ASP A 485 -8.63 -6.15 -13.48
C ASP A 485 -9.09 -4.79 -12.94
N LYS A 486 -10.41 -4.58 -12.85
CA LYS A 486 -11.02 -3.37 -12.30
C LYS A 486 -10.78 -3.25 -10.80
N TYR A 487 -11.12 -4.29 -10.04
CA TYR A 487 -11.07 -4.22 -8.57
C TYR A 487 -9.72 -4.64 -8.00
N ARG A 488 -8.90 -5.37 -8.77
CA ARG A 488 -7.68 -6.06 -8.30
C ARG A 488 -7.95 -6.96 -7.10
N ASN A 489 -9.02 -7.74 -7.21
CA ASN A 489 -9.41 -8.77 -6.26
C ASN A 489 -9.73 -10.08 -7.01
N PRO A 490 -9.36 -11.24 -6.44
CA PRO A 490 -9.84 -12.52 -6.91
C PRO A 490 -11.30 -12.75 -6.53
N CYS A 491 -11.96 -13.57 -7.35
CA CYS A 491 -13.30 -14.06 -7.12
C CYS A 491 -13.35 -15.56 -7.40
N ALA A 492 -14.14 -16.31 -6.63
CA ALA A 492 -14.40 -17.73 -6.87
C ALA A 492 -15.90 -17.99 -6.98
N ILE A 493 -16.29 -18.84 -7.93
CA ILE A 493 -17.64 -19.41 -8.01
C ILE A 493 -17.55 -20.89 -7.71
N TYR A 494 -18.30 -21.36 -6.72
CA TYR A 494 -18.32 -22.76 -6.30
C TYR A 494 -19.71 -23.20 -5.86
N THR A 495 -19.89 -24.52 -5.70
CA THR A 495 -21.09 -25.13 -5.14
C THR A 495 -20.76 -25.80 -3.81
N ASN A 496 -21.56 -25.55 -2.77
CA ASN A 496 -21.38 -26.19 -1.46
C ASN A 496 -21.95 -27.63 -1.44
N GLU A 497 -21.82 -28.34 -0.32
CA GLU A 497 -22.31 -29.72 -0.19
C GLU A 497 -23.83 -29.83 -0.28
N GLU A 498 -24.56 -28.74 -0.03
CA GLU A 498 -26.02 -28.67 -0.09
C GLU A 498 -26.54 -28.39 -1.51
N GLY A 499 -25.63 -28.19 -2.47
CA GLY A 499 -25.96 -27.87 -3.86
C GLY A 499 -26.22 -26.38 -4.11
N GLU A 500 -25.98 -25.53 -3.12
CA GLU A 500 -26.10 -24.08 -3.23
C GLU A 500 -24.86 -23.47 -3.87
N ARG A 501 -25.03 -22.43 -4.68
CA ARG A 501 -23.96 -21.84 -5.46
C ARG A 501 -23.62 -20.45 -4.95
N TYR A 502 -22.33 -20.18 -4.79
CA TYR A 502 -21.84 -18.92 -4.25
C TYR A 502 -20.81 -18.29 -5.17
N LYS A 503 -20.84 -16.96 -5.28
CA LYS A 503 -19.73 -16.13 -5.77
C LYS A 503 -19.08 -15.45 -4.58
N VAL A 504 -17.77 -15.61 -4.38
CA VAL A 504 -17.05 -15.06 -3.23
C VAL A 504 -15.86 -14.22 -3.66
N TRP A 505 -15.79 -12.99 -3.16
CA TRP A 505 -14.60 -12.13 -3.22
C TRP A 505 -13.72 -12.37 -2.01
N TYR A 506 -12.41 -12.38 -2.24
CA TYR A 506 -11.39 -12.63 -1.21
C TYR A 506 -10.07 -11.93 -1.58
N GLU A 507 -8.99 -12.25 -0.87
CA GLU A 507 -7.63 -11.77 -1.16
C GLU A 507 -6.72 -12.94 -1.54
N ASP A 508 -5.83 -12.80 -2.50
CA ASP A 508 -4.76 -13.76 -2.73
C ASP A 508 -3.41 -13.04 -2.88
N ALA A 509 -2.34 -13.79 -3.15
CA ALA A 509 -1.01 -13.23 -3.34
C ALA A 509 -0.97 -12.11 -4.40
N ARG A 510 -1.81 -12.17 -5.45
CA ARG A 510 -1.85 -11.17 -6.52
C ARG A 510 -2.49 -9.88 -6.01
N SER A 511 -3.65 -9.97 -5.38
CA SER A 511 -4.36 -8.78 -4.89
C SER A 511 -3.67 -8.11 -3.70
N VAL A 512 -2.97 -8.88 -2.87
CA VAL A 512 -2.09 -8.31 -1.83
C VAL A 512 -0.87 -7.65 -2.45
N ALA A 513 -0.20 -8.27 -3.43
CA ALA A 513 0.93 -7.65 -4.13
C ALA A 513 0.54 -6.33 -4.82
N ASP A 514 -0.62 -6.28 -5.47
CA ASP A 514 -1.15 -5.06 -6.12
C ASP A 514 -1.32 -3.91 -5.10
N LYS A 515 -1.85 -4.21 -3.91
CA LYS A 515 -2.04 -3.22 -2.82
C LYS A 515 -0.72 -2.77 -2.20
N LEU A 516 0.20 -3.70 -1.97
CA LEU A 516 1.53 -3.38 -1.45
C LEU A 516 2.34 -2.57 -2.46
N GLN A 517 2.22 -2.86 -3.75
CA GLN A 517 2.81 -2.03 -4.81
C GLN A 517 2.19 -0.62 -4.80
N LEU A 518 0.87 -0.52 -4.71
CA LEU A 518 0.22 0.77 -4.68
C LEU A 518 0.64 1.62 -3.46
N ALA A 519 0.68 1.04 -2.26
CA ALA A 519 1.16 1.72 -1.06
C ALA A 519 2.59 2.25 -1.22
N ARG A 520 3.50 1.44 -1.77
CA ARG A 520 4.87 1.84 -2.08
C ARG A 520 4.95 3.00 -3.05
N MET A 521 4.06 3.07 -4.04
CA MET A 521 3.97 4.21 -4.95
C MET A 521 3.56 5.51 -4.25
N PHE A 522 2.91 5.45 -3.09
CA PHE A 522 2.66 6.60 -2.21
C PHE A 522 3.80 6.85 -1.19
N GLY A 523 4.88 6.06 -1.23
CA GLY A 523 6.00 6.13 -0.29
C GLY A 523 5.71 5.43 1.05
N ILE A 524 4.69 4.58 1.10
CA ILE A 524 4.30 3.84 2.30
C ILE A 524 4.91 2.44 2.24
N THR A 525 5.81 2.16 3.17
CA THR A 525 6.52 0.89 3.32
C THR A 525 6.10 0.11 4.58
N GLY A 526 5.22 0.70 5.40
CA GLY A 526 4.60 0.02 6.53
C GLY A 526 3.42 -0.87 6.11
N VAL A 527 3.33 -2.06 6.68
CA VAL A 527 2.22 -3.00 6.46
C VAL A 527 1.69 -3.50 7.80
N SER A 528 0.38 -3.58 7.97
CA SER A 528 -0.27 -4.14 9.16
C SER A 528 -1.26 -5.23 8.76
N LEU A 529 -1.18 -6.42 9.31
CA LEU A 529 -2.06 -7.52 8.93
C LEU A 529 -3.22 -7.66 9.92
N TRP A 530 -4.44 -7.66 9.37
CA TRP A 530 -5.67 -8.03 10.06
C TRP A 530 -6.17 -9.40 9.56
N ARG A 531 -5.83 -10.50 10.22
CA ARG A 531 -5.02 -10.60 11.44
C ARG A 531 -4.36 -11.96 11.55
N VAL A 532 -3.40 -12.10 12.47
CA VAL A 532 -2.79 -13.40 12.79
C VAL A 532 -3.90 -14.38 13.20
N GLY A 533 -3.83 -15.62 12.73
CA GLY A 533 -4.87 -16.64 12.89
C GLY A 533 -5.76 -16.81 11.65
N THR A 534 -5.84 -15.79 10.80
CA THR A 534 -6.65 -15.82 9.56
C THR A 534 -5.84 -15.52 8.31
N ILE A 535 -4.51 -15.39 8.38
CA ILE A 535 -3.63 -15.13 7.23
C ILE A 535 -3.64 -16.36 6.30
N PRO A 536 -4.14 -16.29 5.07
CA PRO A 536 -4.02 -17.39 4.12
C PRO A 536 -2.55 -17.73 3.83
N ALA A 537 -2.14 -18.96 4.11
CA ALA A 537 -0.75 -19.41 3.96
C ALA A 537 -0.66 -20.86 3.46
N SER A 538 -1.67 -21.30 2.70
CA SER A 538 -1.82 -22.69 2.24
C SER A 538 -1.69 -22.81 0.72
N SER A 539 -1.28 -23.97 0.23
CA SER A 539 -1.20 -24.22 -1.21
C SER A 539 -2.58 -24.05 -1.88
N GLY A 540 -2.70 -23.08 -2.79
CA GLY A 540 -3.96 -22.73 -3.48
C GLY A 540 -4.77 -21.61 -2.82
N TYR A 541 -4.40 -21.18 -1.61
CA TYR A 541 -4.93 -19.97 -0.96
C TYR A 541 -3.86 -19.39 -0.03
N ASP A 542 -3.07 -18.48 -0.60
CA ASP A 542 -1.88 -17.91 0.02
C ASP A 542 -1.80 -16.41 -0.26
N VAL A 543 -1.55 -15.64 0.78
CA VAL A 543 -1.20 -14.22 0.73
C VAL A 543 0.14 -13.95 1.41
N TRP A 544 0.59 -14.85 2.28
CA TRP A 544 1.77 -14.65 3.11
C TRP A 544 3.03 -14.57 2.25
N SER A 545 3.10 -15.37 1.18
CA SER A 545 4.22 -15.27 0.22
C SER A 545 4.36 -13.90 -0.43
N ALA A 546 3.25 -13.20 -0.71
CA ALA A 546 3.30 -11.85 -1.25
C ALA A 546 3.83 -10.84 -0.23
N VAL A 547 3.45 -10.99 1.04
CA VAL A 547 4.00 -10.16 2.14
C VAL A 547 5.50 -10.42 2.31
N GLN A 548 5.93 -11.68 2.29
CA GLN A 548 7.34 -12.05 2.41
C GLN A 548 8.18 -11.58 1.21
N ALA A 549 7.64 -11.66 -0.01
CA ALA A 549 8.33 -11.18 -1.22
C ALA A 549 8.44 -9.63 -1.26
N ALA A 550 7.54 -8.93 -0.57
CA ALA A 550 7.53 -7.48 -0.46
C ALA A 550 8.49 -6.95 0.60
N ARG A 551 8.91 -7.76 1.59
CA ARG A 551 10.10 -7.48 2.41
C ARG A 551 11.37 -7.60 1.57
#